data_AF-A0A6A3L0T2-F1
#
_entry.id   AF-A0A6A3L0T2-F1
#
_cell.length_a   1.000
_cell.length_b   1.000
_cell.length_c   1.000
_cell.angle_alpha   90.00
_cell.angle_beta   90.00
_cell.angle_gamma   90.00
#
_symmetry.space_group_name_H-M   'P 1'
#
loop_
_entity.id
_entity.type
_entity.pdbx_description
1 polymer ?
#
loop_
_entity_poly.entity_id
_entity_poly.type
_entity_poly.pdbx_seq_one_letter_code
_entity_poly.pdbx_strand_id
1 'polypeptide(L)'
;MKEYFTHYRMIRGKKTNNAYTHDALQRSWCAFIRRWNSAGCEGLSFTSWLEDREDARSPRPIGDLRTRVCELAQREWRMCYVHLVEGCTRCQDRPRPTREAWEHQVMNWALSEDERRWLRRYDRARRDLEVAASRGGGRRETSERARSRSRSRSPGHVRWRRSHSRSPA
;
A
#
# COMPACT_ATOMS: atom_id res chain seq x y z
N MET A 1 -10.43 -4.58 -20.66
CA MET A 1 -10.56 -3.25 -20.02
C MET A 1 -11.63 -3.18 -18.94
N LYS A 2 -12.87 -3.66 -19.17
CA LYS A 2 -13.95 -3.62 -18.16
C LYS A 2 -13.59 -4.31 -16.84
N GLU A 3 -12.98 -5.49 -16.91
CA GLU A 3 -12.52 -6.25 -15.72
C GLU A 3 -11.46 -5.49 -14.91
N TYR A 4 -10.45 -4.93 -15.57
CA TYR A 4 -9.44 -4.08 -14.93
C TYR A 4 -10.03 -2.85 -14.25
N PHE A 5 -11.06 -2.25 -14.85
CA PHE A 5 -11.78 -1.14 -14.23
C PHE A 5 -12.57 -1.57 -12.99
N THR A 6 -13.26 -2.71 -13.06
CA THR A 6 -13.94 -3.31 -11.89
C THR A 6 -12.92 -3.59 -10.78
N HIS A 7 -11.76 -4.16 -11.12
CA HIS A 7 -10.70 -4.47 -10.17
C HIS A 7 -10.09 -3.21 -9.52
N TYR A 8 -9.75 -2.21 -10.34
CA TYR A 8 -9.29 -0.90 -9.88
C TYR A 8 -10.24 -0.27 -8.85
N ARG A 9 -11.56 -0.40 -9.08
CA ARG A 9 -12.58 0.09 -8.15
C ARG A 9 -12.62 -0.73 -6.86
N MET A 10 -12.59 -2.06 -6.96
CA MET A 10 -12.58 -2.97 -5.80
C MET A 10 -11.41 -2.66 -4.86
N ILE A 11 -10.20 -2.50 -5.39
CA ILE A 11 -8.97 -2.17 -4.65
C ILE A 11 -9.08 -0.84 -3.92
N ARG A 12 -9.83 0.12 -4.48
CA ARG A 12 -10.09 1.42 -3.86
C ARG A 12 -11.19 1.42 -2.79
N GLY A 13 -11.70 0.24 -2.42
CA GLY A 13 -12.80 0.10 -1.45
C GLY A 13 -14.15 0.55 -2.00
N LYS A 14 -14.24 0.84 -3.30
CA LYS A 14 -15.48 1.21 -3.97
C LYS A 14 -16.11 -0.05 -4.54
N LYS A 15 -16.92 -0.75 -3.74
CA LYS A 15 -17.71 -1.91 -4.20
C LYS A 15 -18.53 -1.51 -5.45
N THR A 16 -18.86 -2.47 -6.31
CA THR A 16 -19.76 -2.24 -7.44
C THR A 16 -21.20 -2.54 -7.00
N ASN A 17 -21.75 -1.75 -6.09
CA ASN A 17 -23.18 -1.77 -5.83
C ASN A 17 -23.91 -1.02 -6.96
N ASN A 18 -25.16 -1.40 -7.28
CA ASN A 18 -25.93 -0.79 -8.37
C ASN A 18 -26.41 0.66 -8.07
N ALA A 19 -26.03 1.22 -6.92
CA ALA A 19 -26.47 2.52 -6.41
C ALA A 19 -25.51 3.68 -6.73
N TYR A 20 -24.87 3.68 -7.90
CA TYR A 20 -23.98 4.79 -8.30
C TYR A 20 -24.65 5.70 -9.31
N THR A 21 -24.52 7.01 -9.08
CA THR A 21 -24.87 8.02 -10.07
C THR A 21 -23.94 7.90 -11.28
N HIS A 22 -24.46 8.25 -12.46
CA HIS A 22 -23.67 8.31 -13.69
C HIS A 22 -22.39 9.14 -13.52
N ASP A 23 -22.47 10.29 -12.84
CA ASP A 23 -21.32 11.16 -12.55
C ASP A 23 -20.22 10.46 -11.74
N ALA A 24 -20.60 9.67 -10.72
CA ALA A 24 -19.64 8.93 -9.91
C ALA A 24 -18.90 7.85 -10.73
N LEU A 25 -19.62 7.17 -11.63
CA LEU A 25 -19.05 6.18 -12.53
C LEU A 25 -18.09 6.84 -13.51
N GLN A 26 -18.51 7.93 -14.16
CA GLN A 26 -17.71 8.68 -15.13
C GLN A 26 -16.40 9.19 -14.49
N ARG A 27 -16.47 9.81 -13.31
CA ARG A 27 -15.26 10.26 -12.58
C ARG A 27 -14.31 9.11 -12.27
N SER A 28 -14.84 7.95 -11.89
CA SER A 28 -14.02 6.77 -11.61
C SER A 28 -13.36 6.22 -12.88
N TRP A 29 -14.06 6.24 -14.01
CA TRP A 29 -13.53 5.84 -15.32
C TRP A 29 -12.42 6.79 -15.78
N CYS A 30 -12.63 8.11 -15.69
CA CYS A 30 -11.59 9.09 -16.01
C CYS A 30 -10.34 8.95 -15.12
N ALA A 31 -10.51 8.61 -13.83
CA ALA A 31 -9.39 8.33 -12.94
C ALA A 31 -8.66 7.03 -13.29
N PHE A 32 -9.39 5.99 -13.70
CA PHE A 32 -8.84 4.72 -14.19
C PHE A 32 -7.99 4.94 -15.45
N ILE A 33 -8.54 5.59 -16.48
CA ILE A 33 -7.81 5.87 -17.73
C ILE A 33 -6.56 6.71 -17.49
N ARG A 34 -6.65 7.76 -16.66
CA ARG A 34 -5.46 8.56 -16.31
C ARG A 34 -4.37 7.72 -15.66
N ARG A 35 -4.72 6.83 -14.74
CA ARG A 35 -3.72 5.93 -14.13
C ARG A 35 -3.18 4.92 -15.14
N TRP A 36 -4.03 4.34 -15.97
CA TRP A 36 -3.63 3.40 -17.01
C TRP A 36 -2.59 4.01 -17.94
N ASN A 37 -2.85 5.24 -18.40
CA ASN A 37 -1.92 5.97 -19.27
C ASN A 37 -0.63 6.38 -18.54
N SER A 38 -0.72 6.83 -17.28
CA SER A 38 0.45 7.17 -16.45
C SER A 38 1.38 5.97 -16.26
N ALA A 39 0.82 4.79 -15.98
CA ALA A 39 1.63 3.57 -15.82
C ALA A 39 2.42 3.29 -17.11
N GLY A 40 1.77 3.37 -18.27
CA GLY A 40 2.42 3.23 -19.57
C GLY A 40 3.56 4.24 -19.80
N CYS A 41 3.37 5.50 -19.39
CA CYS A 41 4.41 6.53 -19.47
C CYS A 41 5.57 6.31 -18.49
N GLU A 42 5.31 5.69 -17.33
CA GLU A 42 6.31 5.34 -16.31
C GLU A 42 7.06 4.04 -16.62
N GLY A 43 6.79 3.40 -17.76
CA GLY A 43 7.38 2.10 -18.14
C GLY A 43 6.87 0.94 -17.28
N LEU A 44 5.80 1.14 -16.52
CA LEU A 44 5.18 0.13 -15.66
C LEU A 44 3.90 -0.40 -16.32
N SER A 45 3.64 -1.70 -16.24
CA SER A 45 2.33 -2.20 -16.65
C SER A 45 1.28 -1.82 -15.60
N PHE A 46 0.10 -1.41 -16.05
CA PHE A 46 -1.02 -1.14 -15.15
C PHE A 46 -1.39 -2.37 -14.29
N THR A 47 -1.18 -3.57 -14.83
CA THR A 47 -1.35 -4.84 -14.11
C THR A 47 -0.37 -4.96 -12.95
N SER A 48 0.92 -4.70 -13.18
CA SER A 48 1.92 -4.69 -12.10
C SER A 48 1.56 -3.68 -11.00
N TRP A 49 1.05 -2.50 -11.38
CA TRP A 49 0.59 -1.52 -10.40
C TRP A 49 -0.66 -1.96 -9.62
N LEU A 50 -1.60 -2.67 -10.26
CA LEU A 50 -2.78 -3.23 -9.59
C LEU A 50 -2.38 -4.27 -8.55
N GLU A 51 -1.54 -5.22 -8.95
CA GLU A 51 -1.02 -6.29 -8.09
C GLU A 51 -0.30 -5.71 -6.87
N ASP A 52 0.56 -4.71 -7.08
CA ASP A 52 1.26 -3.99 -6.00
C ASP A 52 0.29 -3.38 -5.00
N ARG A 53 -0.85 -2.85 -5.47
CA ARG A 53 -1.87 -2.25 -4.61
C ARG A 53 -2.72 -3.27 -3.88
N GLU A 54 -3.05 -4.38 -4.51
CA GLU A 54 -3.73 -5.52 -3.87
C GLU A 54 -2.88 -6.09 -2.76
N ASP A 55 -1.58 -6.24 -3.04
CA ASP A 55 -0.60 -6.73 -2.08
C ASP A 55 -0.44 -5.79 -0.89
N ALA A 56 -0.37 -4.48 -1.13
CA ALA A 56 -0.37 -3.49 -0.05
C ALA A 56 -1.66 -3.49 0.78
N ARG A 57 -2.78 -3.92 0.19
CA ARG A 57 -4.08 -3.98 0.88
C ARG A 57 -4.30 -5.28 1.64
N SER A 58 -3.63 -6.37 1.30
CA SER A 58 -3.70 -7.64 2.03
C SER A 58 -2.79 -7.55 3.26
N PRO A 59 -3.32 -7.30 4.48
CA PRO A 59 -2.47 -7.17 5.64
C PRO A 59 -1.99 -8.57 6.03
N ARG A 60 -0.81 -8.95 5.54
CA ARG A 60 -0.10 -10.10 6.08
C ARG A 60 0.83 -9.59 7.17
N PRO A 61 0.74 -10.12 8.40
CA PRO A 61 1.74 -9.82 9.41
C PRO A 61 3.11 -10.23 8.85
N ILE A 62 4.15 -9.45 9.16
CA ILE A 62 5.49 -9.71 8.63
C ILE A 62 5.98 -11.12 9.00
N GLY A 63 5.52 -11.68 10.11
CA GLY A 63 5.78 -13.07 10.52
C GLY A 63 5.38 -14.09 9.46
N ASP A 64 4.21 -13.93 8.85
CA ASP A 64 3.73 -14.84 7.81
C ASP A 64 4.57 -14.72 6.53
N LEU A 65 5.00 -13.50 6.19
CA LEU A 65 5.89 -13.26 5.06
C LEU A 65 7.26 -13.92 5.27
N ARG A 66 7.82 -13.80 6.49
CA ARG A 66 9.07 -14.48 6.87
C ARG A 66 8.96 -15.98 6.71
N THR A 67 7.90 -16.57 7.28
CA THR A 67 7.60 -17.99 7.18
C THR A 67 7.49 -18.43 5.73
N ARG A 68 6.75 -17.69 4.90
CA ARG A 68 6.52 -18.05 3.50
C ARG A 68 7.78 -17.98 2.64
N VAL A 69 8.60 -16.94 2.81
CA VAL A 69 9.88 -16.82 2.09
C VAL A 69 10.84 -17.93 2.51
N CYS A 70 10.86 -18.29 3.79
CA CYS A 70 11.66 -19.41 4.28
C CYS A 70 11.22 -20.76 3.68
N GLU A 71 9.91 -21.01 3.58
CA GLU A 71 9.37 -22.24 2.97
C GLU A 71 9.69 -22.33 1.48
N LEU A 72 9.59 -21.22 0.75
CA LEU A 72 9.98 -21.17 -0.66
C LEU A 72 11.46 -21.52 -0.82
N ALA A 73 12.33 -20.92 0.00
CA ALA A 73 13.75 -21.24 -0.05
C ALA A 73 14.01 -22.73 0.23
N GLN A 74 13.32 -23.34 1.21
CA GLN A 74 13.47 -24.77 1.49
C GLN A 74 12.99 -25.64 0.33
N ARG A 75 11.84 -25.34 -0.24
CA ARG A 75 11.25 -26.12 -1.35
C ARG A 75 12.11 -26.09 -2.60
N GLU A 76 12.68 -24.92 -2.91
CA GLU A 76 13.52 -24.72 -4.09
C GLU A 76 15.03 -24.97 -3.82
N TRP A 77 15.38 -25.53 -2.65
CA TRP A 77 16.77 -25.78 -2.24
C TRP A 77 17.69 -24.55 -2.29
N ARG A 78 17.13 -23.39 -1.96
CA ARG A 78 17.81 -22.08 -1.94
C ARG A 78 18.21 -21.62 -0.55
N MET A 79 19.16 -20.69 -0.51
CA MET A 79 19.49 -19.93 0.70
C MET A 79 18.32 -19.06 1.12
N CYS A 80 17.99 -19.11 2.41
CA CYS A 80 16.88 -18.35 2.98
C CYS A 80 17.20 -16.86 3.04
N TYR A 81 16.51 -16.05 2.23
CA TYR A 81 16.70 -14.59 2.20
C TYR A 81 16.36 -13.91 3.54
N VAL A 82 15.37 -14.42 4.28
CA VAL A 82 15.06 -13.94 5.63
C VAL A 82 16.25 -14.17 6.57
N HIS A 83 16.92 -15.32 6.42
CA HIS A 83 18.09 -15.65 7.22
C HIS A 83 19.29 -14.78 6.86
N LEU A 84 19.48 -14.47 5.58
CA LEU A 84 20.44 -13.47 5.12
C LEU A 84 20.20 -12.10 5.78
N VAL A 85 18.96 -11.58 5.76
CA VAL A 85 18.66 -10.19 6.14
C VAL A 85 18.55 -9.97 7.65
N GLU A 86 17.82 -10.81 8.38
CA GLU A 86 17.52 -10.61 9.81
C GLU A 86 17.97 -11.76 10.71
N GLY A 87 18.23 -12.95 10.14
CA GLY A 87 18.45 -14.17 10.92
C GLY A 87 17.13 -14.88 11.21
N CYS A 88 16.72 -15.75 10.29
CA CYS A 88 15.47 -16.51 10.37
C CYS A 88 15.54 -17.52 11.51
N THR A 89 14.53 -17.51 12.37
CA THR A 89 14.40 -18.43 13.52
C THR A 89 14.32 -19.90 13.08
N ARG A 90 13.70 -20.19 11.93
CA ARG A 90 13.58 -21.56 11.38
C ARG A 90 14.87 -22.10 10.76
N CYS A 91 15.88 -21.25 10.56
CA CYS A 91 17.16 -21.62 9.94
C CYS A 91 18.34 -21.48 10.90
N GLN A 92 18.10 -21.36 12.21
CA GLN A 92 19.16 -21.09 13.20
C GLN A 92 20.28 -22.14 13.20
N ASP A 93 19.96 -23.40 12.89
CA ASP A 93 20.94 -24.49 12.84
C ASP A 93 21.86 -24.45 11.62
N ARG A 94 21.60 -23.55 10.66
CA ARG A 94 22.39 -23.40 9.44
C ARG A 94 23.26 -22.14 9.53
N PRO A 95 24.46 -22.14 8.93
CA PRO A 95 25.27 -20.94 8.86
C PRO A 95 24.52 -19.85 8.09
N ARG A 96 24.61 -18.61 8.59
CA ARG A 96 23.97 -17.46 7.96
C ARG A 96 24.61 -17.19 6.58
N PRO A 97 23.82 -17.19 5.49
CA PRO A 97 24.32 -16.84 4.17
C PRO A 97 24.94 -15.45 4.15
N THR A 98 26.02 -15.30 3.40
CA THR A 98 26.53 -13.98 3.03
C THR A 98 25.76 -13.44 1.83
N ARG A 99 25.83 -12.13 1.60
CA ARG A 99 25.16 -11.48 0.48
C ARG A 99 25.72 -11.98 -0.85
N GLU A 100 27.04 -12.12 -0.92
CA GLU A 100 27.76 -12.57 -2.12
C GLU A 100 27.37 -14.01 -2.49
N ALA A 101 27.28 -14.90 -1.50
CA ALA A 101 26.85 -16.28 -1.73
C ALA A 101 25.41 -16.33 -2.26
N TRP A 102 24.51 -15.55 -1.66
CA TRP A 102 23.12 -15.47 -2.11
C TRP A 102 23.00 -14.92 -3.53
N GLU A 103 23.70 -13.83 -3.84
CA GLU A 103 23.74 -13.24 -5.19
C GLU A 103 24.30 -14.24 -6.21
N HIS A 104 25.39 -14.94 -5.89
CA HIS A 104 25.95 -15.98 -6.74
C HIS A 104 24.95 -17.10 -7.02
N GLN A 105 24.17 -17.54 -6.02
CA GLN A 105 23.11 -18.53 -6.24
C GLN A 105 21.98 -18.00 -7.14
N VAL A 106 21.58 -16.74 -6.97
CA VAL A 106 20.54 -16.13 -7.81
C VAL A 106 21.01 -15.90 -9.24
N MET A 107 22.29 -15.62 -9.44
CA MET A 107 22.90 -15.52 -10.78
C MET A 107 22.94 -16.88 -11.48
N ASN A 108 23.30 -17.95 -10.75
CA ASN A 108 23.36 -19.30 -11.32
C ASN A 108 21.96 -19.90 -11.56
N TRP A 109 21.00 -19.62 -10.67
CA TRP A 109 19.62 -20.11 -10.78
C TRP A 109 18.62 -18.98 -10.53
N ALA A 110 18.23 -18.34 -11.63
CA ALA A 110 17.26 -17.25 -11.63
C ALA A 110 16.01 -17.58 -10.82
N LEU A 111 15.56 -16.61 -10.03
CA LEU A 111 14.36 -16.72 -9.21
C LEU A 111 13.12 -16.80 -10.10
N SER A 112 12.21 -17.71 -9.76
CA SER A 112 10.88 -17.76 -10.36
C SER A 112 10.11 -16.46 -10.11
N GLU A 113 9.05 -16.22 -10.90
CA GLU A 113 8.18 -15.05 -10.71
C GLU A 113 7.54 -15.03 -9.32
N ASP A 114 7.11 -16.20 -8.83
CA ASP A 114 6.55 -16.35 -7.49
C ASP A 114 7.56 -16.02 -6.39
N GLU A 115 8.78 -16.53 -6.49
CA GLU A 115 9.84 -16.19 -5.52
C GLU A 115 10.12 -14.70 -5.50
N ARG A 116 10.30 -14.09 -6.68
CA ARG A 116 10.52 -12.65 -6.79
C ARG A 116 9.37 -11.86 -6.18
N ARG A 117 8.13 -12.30 -6.40
CA ARG A 117 6.93 -11.67 -5.83
C ARG A 117 6.90 -11.75 -4.30
N TRP A 118 7.22 -12.91 -3.72
CA TRP A 118 7.25 -13.05 -2.26
C TRP A 118 8.40 -12.28 -1.61
N LEU A 119 9.58 -12.24 -2.24
CA LEU A 119 10.70 -11.42 -1.78
C LEU A 119 10.35 -9.92 -1.79
N ARG A 120 9.75 -9.43 -2.89
CA ARG A 120 9.30 -8.02 -2.99
C ARG A 120 8.32 -7.64 -1.88
N ARG A 121 7.36 -8.52 -1.55
CA ARG A 121 6.41 -8.30 -0.45
C ARG A 121 7.09 -8.23 0.89
N TYR A 122 7.99 -9.17 1.17
CA TYR A 122 8.76 -9.19 2.40
C TYR A 122 9.60 -7.92 2.56
N ASP A 123 10.37 -7.51 1.54
CA ASP A 123 11.20 -6.30 1.60
C ASP A 123 10.39 -5.02 1.77
N ARG A 124 9.18 -4.96 1.19
CA ARG A 124 8.26 -3.83 1.41
C ARG A 124 7.77 -3.80 2.86
N ALA A 125 7.23 -4.90 3.36
CA ALA A 125 6.73 -5.00 4.73
C ALA A 125 7.82 -4.69 5.77
N ARG A 126 9.07 -5.13 5.52
CA ARG A 126 10.21 -4.81 6.37
C ARG A 126 10.52 -3.31 6.38
N ARG A 127 10.59 -2.67 5.21
CA ARG A 127 10.79 -1.21 5.11
C ARG A 127 9.67 -0.43 5.78
N ASP A 128 8.43 -0.87 5.63
CA ASP A 128 7.28 -0.23 6.29
C ASP A 128 7.38 -0.30 7.82
N LEU A 129 7.87 -1.42 8.37
CA LEU A 129 8.13 -1.55 9.80
C LEU A 129 9.29 -0.67 10.27
N GLU A 130 10.38 -0.58 9.50
CA GLU A 130 11.52 0.30 9.80
C GLU A 130 11.08 1.78 9.83
N VAL A 131 10.26 2.20 8.85
CA VAL A 131 9.69 3.54 8.79
C VAL A 131 8.72 3.78 9.95
N ALA A 132 7.87 2.80 10.29
CA ALA A 132 6.95 2.90 11.42
C ALA A 132 7.70 3.02 12.76
N ALA A 133 8.76 2.22 12.96
CA ALA A 133 9.62 2.29 14.14
C ALA A 133 10.30 3.68 14.24
N SER A 134 10.80 4.21 13.13
CA SER A 134 11.43 5.54 13.06
C SER A 134 10.45 6.67 13.40
N ARG A 135 9.18 6.55 13.00
CA ARG A 135 8.12 7.54 13.32
C ARG A 135 7.62 7.44 14.76
N GLY A 136 7.70 6.27 15.38
CA GLY A 136 7.28 6.03 16.77
C GLY A 136 8.11 6.78 17.81
N GLY A 137 9.33 7.21 17.47
CA GLY A 137 10.21 7.96 18.37
C GLY A 137 9.83 9.43 18.61
N GLY A 138 9.02 10.04 17.72
CA GLY A 138 8.72 11.49 17.78
C GLY A 138 7.41 11.90 18.44
N ARG A 139 6.61 10.95 18.95
CA ARG A 139 5.22 11.20 19.38
C ARG A 139 5.04 11.26 20.90
N ARG A 140 5.97 11.87 21.64
CA ARG A 140 5.80 12.13 23.08
C ARG A 140 5.77 13.59 23.51
N GLU A 141 6.08 14.56 22.63
CA GLU A 141 6.16 15.98 23.04
C GLU A 141 5.04 16.90 22.53
N THR A 142 4.14 16.43 21.67
CA THR A 142 3.10 17.32 21.08
C THR A 142 1.74 17.28 21.77
N SER A 143 1.56 16.46 22.82
CA SER A 143 0.26 16.35 23.51
C SER A 143 0.01 17.44 24.56
N GLU A 144 1.05 18.06 25.12
CA GLU A 144 0.89 19.03 26.21
C GLU A 144 0.56 20.46 25.74
N ARG A 145 0.85 20.83 24.49
CA ARG A 145 0.57 22.21 24.02
C ARG A 145 -0.86 22.45 23.55
N ALA A 146 -1.67 21.40 23.37
CA ALA A 146 -3.04 21.51 22.88
C ALA A 146 -4.10 21.65 24.00
N ARG A 147 -3.75 21.38 25.26
CA ARG A 147 -4.71 21.42 26.39
C ARG A 147 -4.86 22.80 27.06
N SER A 148 -4.09 23.80 26.66
CA SER A 148 -4.15 25.14 27.30
C SER A 148 -5.09 26.13 26.61
N ARG A 149 -5.73 25.79 25.48
CA ARG A 149 -6.74 26.66 24.84
C ARG A 149 -8.15 26.21 25.19
N SER A 150 -8.45 26.33 26.47
CA SER A 150 -9.80 26.38 27.02
C SER A 150 -10.60 27.50 26.35
N ARG A 151 -11.82 27.14 25.91
CA ARG A 151 -13.06 27.92 25.87
C ARG A 151 -12.93 29.44 25.99
N SER A 152 -13.40 30.18 24.97
CA SER A 152 -14.31 31.34 25.12
C SER A 152 -14.66 31.97 23.76
N ARG A 153 -15.94 32.38 23.63
CA ARG A 153 -16.58 33.28 22.64
C ARG A 153 -17.33 32.65 21.44
N SER A 154 -18.65 32.49 21.62
CA SER A 154 -19.67 32.95 20.65
C SER A 154 -19.59 34.49 20.52
N PRO A 155 -19.95 35.16 19.40
CA PRO A 155 -21.34 35.22 18.88
C PRO A 155 -21.48 35.39 17.34
N GLY A 156 -22.72 35.33 16.82
CA GLY A 156 -23.09 36.06 15.60
C GLY A 156 -24.03 35.37 14.62
N HIS A 157 -25.34 35.55 14.83
CA HIS A 157 -26.40 35.34 13.83
C HIS A 157 -26.06 36.02 12.49
N VAL A 158 -26.21 35.31 11.37
CA VAL A 158 -26.32 35.95 10.04
C VAL A 158 -27.64 35.54 9.41
N ARG A 159 -28.56 36.49 9.36
CA ARG A 159 -29.93 36.40 8.84
C ARG A 159 -29.91 36.60 7.33
N TRP A 160 -30.16 35.56 6.55
CA TRP A 160 -30.36 35.68 5.10
C TRP A 160 -31.72 36.34 4.80
N ARG A 161 -31.73 37.59 4.34
CA ARG A 161 -32.93 38.22 3.75
C ARG A 161 -32.97 37.91 2.25
N ARG A 162 -34.05 37.27 1.80
CA ARG A 162 -34.48 37.21 0.39
C ARG A 162 -35.03 38.58 -0.01
N SER A 163 -34.53 39.13 -1.10
CA SER A 163 -35.12 40.29 -1.78
C SER A 163 -35.94 39.80 -2.96
N HIS A 164 -37.26 39.93 -2.88
CA HIS A 164 -38.16 39.94 -4.03
C HIS A 164 -38.16 41.36 -4.61
N SER A 165 -37.92 41.49 -5.91
CA SER A 165 -38.14 42.74 -6.66
C SER A 165 -39.21 42.48 -7.71
N ARG A 166 -40.31 43.22 -7.59
CA ARG A 166 -41.50 43.24 -8.43
C ARG A 166 -41.23 43.88 -9.81
N SER A 167 -41.98 43.44 -10.81
CA SER A 167 -42.21 44.13 -12.10
C SER A 167 -43.02 45.43 -11.93
N PRO A 168 -42.92 46.35 -12.90
CA PRO A 168 -44.04 47.16 -13.42
C PRO A 168 -44.29 46.81 -14.91
N ALA A 169 -45.54 46.53 -15.32
CA ALA A 169 -46.54 47.47 -15.84
C ALA A 169 -46.18 47.99 -17.25
#